data_AF-A0A1Y1LFU9-F1
#
_entry.id   AF-A0A1Y1LFU9-F1
#
_cell.length_a   1.000
_cell.length_b   1.000
_cell.length_c   1.000
_cell.angle_alpha   90.00
_cell.angle_beta   90.00
_cell.angle_gamma   90.00
#
_symmetry.space_group_name_H-M   'P 1'
#
loop_
_entity.id
_entity.type
_entity.pdbx_description
1 polymer ?
#
loop_
_entity_poly.entity_id
_entity_poly.type
_entity_poly.pdbx_seq_one_letter_code
_entity_poly.pdbx_strand_id
1 'polypeptide(L)'
;NLISFQVDLIGITEVRTYNIYNKKINRWVVVSSTDLNVPLTSGPDAEVGSEVVVPDTLWKDKLLPNTVAPSFVTCNLSRRYEVEIKLGLCWGKAKSNFVSNHPQTIFLPLHFGATEVFSGITPPPELVRAA
;
A
#
# COMPACT_ATOMS: atom_id res chain seq x y z
N ASN A 1 -6.23 15.50 10.29
CA ASN A 1 -6.34 15.55 8.81
C ASN A 1 -5.31 14.62 8.18
N LEU A 2 -5.71 13.85 7.17
CA LEU A 2 -4.79 13.15 6.27
C LEU A 2 -4.22 14.19 5.28
N ILE A 3 -2.89 14.28 5.23
CA ILE A 3 -2.15 15.24 4.39
C ILE A 3 -1.32 14.57 3.30
N SER A 4 -0.99 13.29 3.48
CA SER A 4 -0.40 12.48 2.42
C SER A 4 -0.83 11.02 2.55
N PHE A 5 -0.91 10.37 1.40
CA PHE A 5 -1.28 8.97 1.27
C PHE A 5 -0.42 8.34 0.17
N GLN A 6 0.32 7.30 0.49
CA GLN A 6 1.11 6.57 -0.49
C GLN A 6 0.98 5.07 -0.27
N VAL A 7 0.88 4.31 -1.36
CA VAL A 7 0.87 2.84 -1.35
C VAL A 7 2.03 2.37 -2.21
N ASP A 8 2.92 1.61 -1.59
CA ASP A 8 4.03 0.93 -2.24
C ASP A 8 3.75 -0.57 -2.30
N LEU A 9 3.96 -1.17 -3.47
CA LEU A 9 4.03 -2.61 -3.65
C LEU A 9 5.50 -3.03 -3.63
N ILE A 10 5.86 -3.97 -2.78
CA ILE A 10 7.23 -4.47 -2.63
C ILE A 10 7.25 -5.92 -3.08
N GLY A 11 7.96 -6.21 -4.17
CA GLY A 11 8.09 -7.56 -4.72
C GLY A 11 9.44 -8.15 -4.36
N ILE A 12 9.39 -9.32 -3.76
CA ILE A 12 10.55 -10.08 -3.32
C ILE A 12 10.61 -11.32 -4.19
N THR A 13 11.70 -11.44 -4.96
CA THR A 13 12.00 -12.62 -5.77
C THR A 13 13.18 -13.35 -5.16
N GLU A 14 12.99 -14.60 -4.79
CA GLU A 14 14.04 -15.44 -4.20
C GLU A 14 14.36 -16.57 -5.17
N VAL A 15 15.63 -16.65 -5.60
CA VAL A 15 16.17 -17.68 -6.50
C VAL A 15 17.09 -18.56 -5.67
N ARG A 16 16.88 -19.87 -5.71
CA ARG A 16 17.70 -20.87 -5.00
C ARG A 16 18.23 -21.90 -5.98
N THR A 17 19.55 -22.03 -6.09
CA THR A 17 20.19 -23.05 -6.93
C THR A 17 21.38 -23.64 -6.18
N TYR A 18 21.35 -24.95 -5.87
CA TYR A 18 22.35 -25.59 -5.01
C TYR A 18 22.57 -24.80 -3.70
N ASN A 19 23.75 -24.21 -3.52
CA ASN A 19 24.14 -23.38 -2.37
C ASN A 19 24.07 -21.87 -2.65
N ILE A 20 23.54 -21.46 -3.80
CA ILE A 20 23.38 -20.05 -4.17
C ILE A 20 21.96 -19.62 -3.82
N TYR A 21 21.86 -18.56 -3.01
CA TYR A 21 20.62 -17.90 -2.66
C TYR A 21 20.71 -16.45 -3.12
N ASN A 22 19.83 -16.04 -4.02
CA ASN A 22 19.73 -14.66 -4.48
C ASN A 22 18.35 -14.11 -4.13
N LYS A 23 18.33 -12.98 -3.43
CA LYS A 23 17.12 -12.24 -3.12
C LYS A 23 17.14 -10.91 -3.86
N LYS A 24 16.17 -10.71 -4.75
CA LYS A 24 15.95 -9.45 -5.46
C LYS A 24 14.69 -8.78 -4.96
N ILE A 25 14.82 -7.53 -4.51
CA ILE A 25 13.71 -6.70 -4.07
C ILE A 25 13.45 -5.63 -5.13
N ASN A 26 12.19 -5.46 -5.52
CA ASN A 26 11.73 -4.37 -6.38
C ASN A 26 10.61 -3.62 -5.64
N ARG A 27 10.51 -2.31 -5.85
CA ARG A 27 9.46 -1.48 -5.26
C ARG A 27 8.74 -0.71 -6.36
N TRP A 28 7.42 -0.72 -6.33
CA TRP A 28 6.57 0.06 -7.21
C TRP A 28 5.71 1.00 -6.36
N VAL A 29 5.70 2.28 -6.71
CA VAL A 29 4.74 3.24 -6.14
C VAL A 29 3.43 3.07 -6.89
N VAL A 30 2.41 2.51 -6.24
CA VAL A 30 1.08 2.29 -6.83
C VAL A 30 0.31 3.61 -6.87
N VAL A 31 0.38 4.35 -5.78
CA VAL A 31 -0.15 5.71 -5.69
C VAL A 31 0.64 6.52 -4.71
N SER A 32 0.80 7.81 -4.99
CA SER A 32 1.31 8.80 -4.07
C SER A 32 0.49 10.07 -4.24
N SER A 33 -0.12 10.53 -3.15
CA SER A 33 -0.95 11.73 -3.08
C SER A 33 -0.43 12.60 -1.94
N THR A 34 -0.06 13.82 -2.28
CA THR A 34 0.40 14.85 -1.34
C THR A 34 -0.62 15.98 -1.27
N ASP A 35 -0.43 16.91 -0.35
CA ASP A 35 -1.29 18.08 -0.18
C ASP A 35 -2.77 17.74 0.04
N LEU A 36 -3.05 16.58 0.64
CA LEU A 36 -4.39 16.18 1.00
C LEU A 36 -4.92 17.06 2.15
N ASN A 37 -6.24 17.20 2.18
CA ASN A 37 -6.94 17.84 3.30
C ASN A 37 -8.21 17.04 3.62
N VAL A 38 -8.02 15.75 3.91
CA VAL A 38 -9.13 14.84 4.24
C VAL A 38 -9.30 14.80 5.76
N PRO A 39 -10.48 15.18 6.30
CA PRO A 39 -10.78 15.03 7.73
C PRO A 39 -10.75 13.55 8.13
N LEU A 40 -10.05 13.24 9.23
CA LEU A 40 -9.97 11.89 9.78
C LEU A 40 -10.79 11.70 11.06
N THR A 41 -11.43 12.76 11.53
CA THR A 41 -12.34 12.72 12.68
C THR A 41 -13.59 13.52 12.33
N SER A 42 -14.72 13.15 12.92
CA SER A 42 -15.99 13.88 12.75
C SER A 42 -15.97 15.28 13.38
N GLY A 43 -14.98 15.56 14.22
CA GLY A 43 -14.80 16.84 14.92
C GLY A 43 -13.68 16.77 15.96
N PRO A 44 -13.43 17.88 16.69
CA PRO A 44 -12.49 17.90 17.81
C PRO A 44 -12.98 17.07 19.01
N ASP A 45 -14.30 16.94 19.17
CA ASP A 45 -14.94 16.23 20.28
C ASP A 45 -15.33 14.78 19.92
N ALA A 46 -14.75 14.23 18.86
CA ALA A 46 -15.03 12.85 18.44
C ALA A 46 -14.59 11.87 19.54
N GLU A 47 -15.40 10.84 19.78
CA GLU A 47 -15.08 9.80 20.77
C GLU A 47 -13.76 9.09 20.42
N VAL A 48 -12.94 8.86 21.45
CA VAL A 48 -11.70 8.11 21.29
C VAL A 48 -12.01 6.69 20.84
N GLY A 49 -11.35 6.24 19.76
CA GLY A 49 -11.60 4.93 19.16
C GLY A 49 -12.61 4.96 18.02
N SER A 50 -13.15 6.12 17.63
CA SER A 50 -13.95 6.24 16.42
C SER A 50 -13.14 5.82 15.19
N GLU A 51 -13.70 4.94 14.36
CA GLU A 51 -13.11 4.54 13.10
C GLU A 51 -13.50 5.51 11.99
N VAL A 52 -12.58 5.72 11.03
CA VAL A 52 -12.83 6.52 9.83
C VAL A 52 -12.43 5.74 8.60
N VAL A 53 -13.29 5.77 7.58
CA VAL A 53 -13.01 5.18 6.27
C VAL A 53 -12.38 6.26 5.40
N VAL A 54 -11.15 6.02 4.96
CA VAL A 54 -10.48 6.90 3.99
C VAL A 54 -11.15 6.72 2.62
N PRO A 55 -11.42 7.81 1.86
CA PRO A 55 -12.02 7.71 0.54
C PRO A 55 -11.23 6.80 -0.40
N ASP A 56 -11.90 5.80 -0.95
CA ASP A 56 -11.32 4.81 -1.86
C ASP A 56 -10.86 5.42 -3.20
N THR A 57 -11.39 6.58 -3.56
CA THR A 57 -11.01 7.37 -4.74
C THR A 57 -9.53 7.70 -4.78
N LEU A 58 -8.84 7.65 -3.63
CA LEU A 58 -7.39 7.81 -3.56
C LEU A 58 -6.64 6.66 -4.26
N TRP A 59 -7.19 5.44 -4.32
CA TRP A 59 -6.48 4.28 -4.87
C TRP A 59 -7.29 3.39 -5.83
N LYS A 60 -8.62 3.42 -5.83
CA LYS A 60 -9.46 2.44 -6.55
C LYS A 60 -9.22 2.41 -8.06
N ASP A 61 -8.89 3.54 -8.67
CA ASP A 61 -8.67 3.68 -10.11
C ASP A 61 -7.18 3.48 -10.49
N LYS A 62 -6.34 3.05 -9.54
CA LYS A 62 -4.90 2.87 -9.73
C LYS A 62 -4.59 1.42 -10.06
N LEU A 63 -4.32 1.18 -11.34
CA LEU A 63 -3.91 -0.14 -11.83
C LEU A 63 -2.44 -0.41 -11.52
N LEU A 64 -2.11 -1.67 -11.26
CA LEU A 64 -0.72 -2.10 -11.19
C LEU A 64 -0.08 -2.01 -12.59
N PRO A 65 1.19 -1.55 -12.68
CA PRO A 65 1.93 -1.61 -13.94
C PRO A 65 1.99 -3.05 -14.49
N ASN A 66 1.96 -3.19 -15.82
CA ASN A 66 2.12 -4.49 -16.49
C ASN A 66 3.50 -5.16 -16.28
N THR A 67 4.43 -4.46 -15.62
CA THR A 67 5.73 -4.99 -15.20
C THR A 67 5.67 -5.73 -13.86
N VAL A 68 4.55 -5.68 -13.16
CA VAL A 68 4.30 -6.45 -11.95
C VAL A 68 3.86 -7.85 -12.34
N ALA A 69 4.73 -8.84 -12.09
CA ALA A 69 4.41 -10.23 -12.34
C ALA A 69 3.49 -10.81 -11.24
N PRO A 70 2.74 -11.89 -11.53
CA PRO A 70 1.98 -12.60 -10.50
C PRO A 70 2.89 -13.17 -9.40
N SER A 71 2.28 -13.42 -8.25
CA SER A 71 2.88 -14.23 -7.19
C SER A 71 2.96 -15.69 -7.63
N PHE A 72 4.05 -16.35 -7.32
CA PHE A 72 4.22 -17.77 -7.59
C PHE A 72 5.27 -18.40 -6.67
N VAL A 73 5.18 -19.71 -6.54
CA VAL A 73 6.18 -20.53 -5.85
C VAL A 73 6.47 -21.74 -6.72
N THR A 74 7.75 -21.96 -7.01
CA THR A 74 8.26 -23.21 -7.60
C THR A 74 9.34 -23.80 -6.70
N CYS A 75 9.97 -24.90 -7.11
CA CYS A 75 11.01 -25.56 -6.33
C CYS A 75 12.25 -24.68 -6.06
N ASN A 76 12.58 -23.76 -6.97
CA ASN A 76 13.83 -23.01 -6.97
C ASN A 76 13.65 -21.50 -7.18
N LEU A 77 12.41 -21.03 -7.36
CA LEU A 77 12.10 -19.63 -7.59
C LEU A 77 10.77 -19.28 -6.93
N SER A 78 10.76 -18.23 -6.13
CA SER A 78 9.52 -17.68 -5.58
C SER A 78 9.44 -16.19 -5.85
N ARG A 79 8.21 -15.70 -6.01
CA ARG A 79 7.89 -14.28 -6.03
C ARG A 79 6.71 -14.03 -5.12
N ARG A 80 6.94 -13.24 -4.08
CA ARG A 80 5.95 -12.82 -3.09
C ARG A 80 5.92 -11.30 -2.98
N TYR A 81 4.80 -10.77 -2.49
CA TYR A 81 4.60 -9.34 -2.37
C TYR A 81 4.25 -8.93 -0.94
N GLU A 82 4.63 -7.71 -0.63
CA GLU A 82 4.26 -6.99 0.58
C GLU A 82 3.69 -5.63 0.15
N VAL A 83 2.77 -5.09 0.93
CA VAL A 83 2.21 -3.75 0.71
C VAL A 83 2.62 -2.85 1.86
N GLU A 84 3.09 -1.66 1.54
CA GLU A 84 3.41 -0.63 2.52
C GLU A 84 2.56 0.62 2.25
N ILE A 85 1.71 0.99 3.22
CA ILE A 85 0.89 2.20 3.17
C ILE A 85 1.52 3.25 4.06
N LYS A 86 1.86 4.42 3.50
CA LYS A 86 2.42 5.56 4.23
C LYS A 86 1.36 6.65 4.35
N LEU A 87 1.02 7.00 5.58
CA LEU A 87 0.04 8.03 5.89
C LEU A 87 0.75 9.23 6.53
N GLY A 88 0.56 10.43 5.98
CA GLY A 88 0.91 11.68 6.65
C GLY A 88 -0.32 12.20 7.36
N LEU A 89 -0.24 12.35 8.68
CA LEU A 89 -1.30 12.86 9.52
C LEU A 89 -0.90 14.19 10.12
N CYS A 90 -1.82 15.14 10.15
CA CYS A 90 -1.64 16.45 10.74
C CYS A 90 -2.74 16.72 11.78
N TRP A 91 -2.33 17.19 12.96
CA TRP A 91 -3.22 17.78 13.96
C TRP A 91 -3.48 19.25 13.63
N GLY A 92 -4.75 19.66 13.59
CA GLY A 92 -5.16 21.01 13.19
C GLY A 92 -5.35 21.19 11.67
N LYS A 93 -5.71 22.42 11.25
CA LYS A 93 -5.94 22.74 9.84
C LYS A 93 -4.63 22.74 9.06
N ALA A 94 -4.56 21.91 8.02
CA ALA A 94 -3.48 21.99 7.04
C ALA A 94 -3.52 23.40 6.40
N LYS A 95 -2.44 24.17 6.54
CA LYS A 95 -2.27 25.54 5.99
C LYS A 95 -3.12 26.63 6.66
N SER A 96 -2.92 26.85 7.97
CA SER A 96 -3.40 28.07 8.65
C SER A 96 -2.35 29.17 8.57
N ASN A 97 -2.69 30.32 7.99
CA ASN A 97 -1.82 31.51 7.85
C ASN A 97 -1.58 32.26 9.17
N PHE A 98 -1.96 31.70 10.32
CA PHE A 98 -1.75 32.33 11.63
C PHE A 98 -0.51 31.75 12.33
N VAL A 99 0.36 32.67 12.76
CA VAL A 99 1.76 32.53 13.21
C VAL A 99 1.99 31.62 14.43
N SER A 100 0.96 31.02 15.05
CA SER A 100 1.10 30.40 16.38
C SER A 100 0.90 28.89 16.47
N ASN A 101 0.44 28.20 15.42
CA ASN A 101 0.27 26.74 15.49
C ASN A 101 1.03 26.04 14.35
N HIS A 102 2.23 25.54 14.68
CA HIS A 102 2.92 24.61 13.80
C HIS A 102 2.08 23.33 13.75
N PRO A 103 1.58 22.91 12.57
CA PRO A 103 0.83 21.67 12.46
C PRO A 103 1.69 20.50 12.92
N GLN A 104 1.27 19.81 13.99
CA GLN A 104 1.95 18.61 14.43
C GLN A 104 1.68 17.50 13.41
N THR A 105 2.74 17.12 12.69
CA THR A 105 2.66 16.14 11.62
C THR A 105 3.37 14.86 12.03
N ILE A 106 2.73 13.72 11.81
CA ILE A 106 3.33 12.40 11.97
C ILE A 106 3.21 11.61 10.67
N PHE A 107 4.16 10.72 10.42
CA PHE A 107 4.12 9.78 9.31
C PHE A 107 4.02 8.36 9.85
N LEU A 108 2.97 7.65 9.44
CA LEU A 108 2.67 6.30 9.88
C LEU A 108 2.85 5.32 8.71
N PRO A 109 3.85 4.43 8.77
CA PRO A 109 3.96 3.30 7.86
C PRO A 109 3.14 2.11 8.38
N LEU A 110 2.25 1.59 7.55
CA LEU A 110 1.51 0.35 7.76
C LEU A 110 2.05 -0.69 6.79
N HIS A 111 2.60 -1.79 7.31
CA HIS A 111 3.22 -2.84 6.50
C HIS A 111 2.41 -4.13 6.56
N PHE A 112 2.07 -4.65 5.38
CA PHE A 112 1.34 -5.90 5.18
C PHE A 112 2.31 -6.91 4.57
N GLY A 113 2.83 -7.82 5.40
CA GLY A 113 3.90 -8.74 5.02
C GLY A 113 3.49 -9.93 4.13
N ALA A 114 2.20 -10.10 3.86
CA ALA A 114 1.67 -11.16 3.02
C ALA A 114 0.61 -10.59 2.07
N THR A 115 0.95 -10.48 0.79
CA THR A 115 0.01 -10.07 -0.27
C THR A 115 0.27 -10.90 -1.51
N GLU A 116 -0.81 -11.31 -2.17
CA GLU A 116 -0.75 -12.04 -3.44
C GLU A 116 -1.16 -11.11 -4.59
N VAL A 117 -0.41 -11.20 -5.67
CA VAL A 117 -0.71 -10.53 -6.95
C VAL A 117 -1.12 -11.60 -7.95
N PHE A 118 -2.32 -11.46 -8.51
CA PHE A 118 -2.84 -12.40 -9.51
C PHE A 118 -2.64 -11.86 -10.93
N SER A 119 -2.61 -12.76 -11.92
CA SER A 119 -2.41 -12.40 -13.33
C SER A 119 -3.57 -11.63 -13.96
N GLY A 120 -4.75 -11.65 -13.34
CA GLY A 120 -5.98 -11.12 -13.93
C GLY A 120 -6.49 -11.92 -15.14
N ILE A 121 -5.85 -13.04 -15.48
CA ILE A 121 -6.26 -13.92 -16.57
C ILE A 121 -7.21 -14.97 -16.02
N THR A 122 -8.40 -15.06 -16.61
CA THR A 122 -9.37 -16.11 -16.28
C THR A 122 -8.74 -17.49 -16.49
N PRO A 123 -8.72 -18.36 -15.46
CA PRO A 123 -8.16 -19.70 -15.60
C PRO A 123 -8.92 -20.50 -16.68
N PRO A 124 -8.21 -21.29 -17.51
CA PRO A 124 -8.83 -22.26 -18.39
C PRO A 124 -9.80 -23.19 -17.64
N PRO A 125 -10.95 -23.56 -18.22
CA PRO A 125 -11.96 -24.40 -17.55
C PRO A 125 -11.42 -25.76 -17.06
N GLU A 126 -10.37 -26.28 -17.68
CA GLU A 126 -9.71 -27.53 -17.32
C GLU A 126 -8.97 -27.40 -15.98
N LEU A 127 -8.32 -26.25 -15.73
CA LEU A 127 -7.62 -25.98 -14.48
C LEU A 127 -8.60 -25.77 -13.31
N VAL A 128 -9.75 -25.13 -13.56
CA VAL A 128 -10.79 -24.95 -12.54
C VAL A 128 -11.38 -26.29 -12.08
N ARG A 129 -11.51 -27.27 -13.00
CA ARG A 129 -12.03 -28.61 -12.68
C ARG A 129 -11.05 -29.49 -11.90
N ALA A 130 -9.76 -29.13 -11.87
CA ALA A 130 -8.70 -29.91 -11.23
C ALA A 130 -8.30 -29.38 -9.83
N ALA A 131 -8.87 -28.25 -9.41
CA ALA A 131 -8.69 -27.65 -8.09
C ALA A 131 -9.74 -28.16 -7.10
#